data_AF-A0A930MFB2-F1
#
_entry.id   AF-A0A930MFB2-F1
#
_cell.length_a   1.000
_cell.length_b   1.000
_cell.length_c   1.000
_cell.angle_alpha   90.00
_cell.angle_beta   90.00
_cell.angle_gamma   90.00
#
_symmetry.space_group_name_H-M   'P 1'
#
loop_
_entity.id
_entity.type
_entity.pdbx_description
1 polymer ?
#
loop_
_entity_poly.entity_id
_entity_poly.type
_entity_poly.pdbx_seq_one_letter_code
_entity_poly.pdbx_strand_id
1 'polypeptide(L)'
;ASGVLQTTSPNEIFLAALDLAREQMEEDGAEHLGALIRRADDLRRRINDIPGLWAFGAEYMGAPGMAELDRTKLTVQVMGLGMTGFAAEEELRRQGIACELADARNVLFLLSYADGAQETERLYAALRTMAETCAPLCTSRGAGEAALCTLPPLPETALTPREAYFARTEHVSVTHAVGRTAAETIVFYPPGIPVLAPGDVIDAATLRCLQTMRAIGARVVGAADASLDTVTVIAKG
;
A
#
# COMPACT_ATOMS: atom_id res chain seq x y z
N ALA A 1 -1.93 7.94 -31.29
CA ALA A 1 -2.32 7.35 -29.99
C ALA A 1 -2.69 8.43 -28.97
N SER A 2 -1.85 9.47 -28.78
CA SER A 2 -2.08 10.54 -27.79
C SER A 2 -3.47 11.21 -27.82
N GLY A 3 -3.97 11.57 -29.01
CA GLY A 3 -5.23 12.33 -29.15
C GLY A 3 -6.53 11.59 -28.79
N VAL A 4 -6.48 10.29 -28.47
CA VAL A 4 -7.65 9.54 -27.98
C VAL A 4 -7.83 9.69 -26.46
N LEU A 5 -6.73 9.90 -25.73
CA LEU A 5 -6.73 9.99 -24.27
C LEU A 5 -6.47 11.42 -23.77
N GLN A 6 -5.84 12.27 -24.57
CA GLN A 6 -5.56 13.65 -24.22
C GLN A 6 -6.73 14.58 -24.55
N THR A 7 -6.96 15.55 -23.66
CA THR A 7 -7.86 16.67 -23.93
C THR A 7 -7.35 17.49 -25.11
N THR A 8 -8.27 18.01 -25.93
CA THR A 8 -7.95 18.97 -27.01
C THR A 8 -7.59 20.36 -26.47
N SER A 9 -7.81 20.59 -25.17
CA SER A 9 -7.50 21.84 -24.46
C SER A 9 -6.70 21.52 -23.19
N PRO A 10 -5.37 21.29 -23.30
CA PRO A 10 -4.54 20.98 -22.15
C PRO A 10 -4.42 22.19 -21.22
N ASN A 11 -4.14 21.91 -19.94
CA ASN A 11 -3.85 22.97 -18.98
C ASN A 11 -2.37 23.36 -19.08
N GLU A 12 -2.11 24.55 -19.63
CA GLU A 12 -0.77 25.08 -19.86
C GLU A 12 0.05 25.21 -18.57
N ILE A 13 -0.58 25.39 -17.40
CA ILE A 13 0.13 25.46 -16.12
C ILE A 13 0.75 24.10 -15.77
N PHE A 14 0.05 22.99 -16.03
CA PHE A 14 0.61 21.66 -15.79
C PHE A 14 1.72 21.31 -16.78
N LEU A 15 1.60 21.76 -18.04
CA LEU A 15 2.68 21.59 -19.03
C LEU A 15 3.93 22.37 -18.62
N ALA A 16 3.76 23.62 -18.20
CA ALA A 16 4.86 24.43 -17.67
C ALA A 16 5.48 23.80 -16.41
N ALA A 17 4.67 23.28 -15.48
CA ALA A 17 5.18 22.62 -14.27
C ALA A 17 6.02 21.37 -14.61
N LEU A 18 5.62 20.59 -15.62
CA LEU A 18 6.38 19.42 -16.07
C LEU A 18 7.73 19.82 -16.72
N ASP A 19 7.76 20.89 -17.50
CA ASP A 19 9.00 21.38 -18.10
C ASP A 19 9.97 21.94 -17.04
N LEU A 20 9.45 22.68 -16.06
CA LEU A 20 10.24 23.16 -14.92
C LEU A 20 10.75 22.00 -14.06
N ALA A 21 9.96 20.94 -13.85
CA ALA A 21 10.41 19.76 -13.12
C ALA A 21 11.55 19.03 -13.84
N ARG A 22 11.51 18.97 -15.18
CA ARG A 22 12.63 18.45 -16.00
C ARG A 22 13.87 19.31 -15.85
N GLU A 23 13.74 20.63 -16.02
CA GLU A 23 14.85 21.59 -15.88
C GLU A 23 15.52 21.47 -14.51
N GLN A 24 14.73 21.42 -13.42
CA GLN A 24 15.24 21.25 -12.06
C GLN A 24 16.04 19.95 -11.88
N MET A 25 15.61 18.85 -12.50
CA MET A 25 16.34 17.58 -12.42
C MET A 25 17.60 17.55 -13.29
N GLU A 26 17.60 18.30 -14.39
CA GLU A 26 18.77 18.44 -15.26
C GLU A 26 19.87 19.31 -14.66
N GLU A 27 19.49 20.41 -14.00
CA GLU A 27 20.44 21.33 -13.36
C GLU A 27 20.95 20.81 -12.01
N ASP A 28 20.03 20.45 -11.10
CA ASP A 28 20.36 20.18 -9.70
C ASP A 28 20.03 18.75 -9.24
N GLY A 29 19.42 17.93 -10.09
CA GLY A 29 18.82 16.65 -9.68
C GLY A 29 19.81 15.68 -9.04
N ALA A 30 21.04 15.59 -9.56
CA ALA A 30 22.07 14.72 -9.01
C ALA A 30 22.50 15.13 -7.59
N GLU A 31 22.66 16.42 -7.33
CA GLU A 31 23.02 16.94 -6.01
C GLU A 31 21.88 16.73 -5.02
N HIS A 32 20.66 17.10 -5.42
CA HIS A 32 19.44 16.94 -4.64
C HIS A 32 19.18 15.49 -4.23
N LEU A 33 19.22 14.55 -5.18
CA LEU A 33 19.06 13.13 -4.90
C LEU A 33 20.21 12.58 -4.06
N GLY A 34 21.44 13.02 -4.31
CA GLY A 34 22.59 12.64 -3.50
C GLY A 34 22.45 13.07 -2.04
N ALA A 35 21.96 14.29 -1.79
CA ALA A 35 21.68 14.80 -0.45
C ALA A 35 20.53 14.03 0.22
N LEU A 36 19.45 13.79 -0.50
CA LEU A 36 18.31 12.99 -0.05
C LEU A 36 18.74 11.59 0.39
N ILE A 37 19.52 10.89 -0.45
CA ILE A 37 20.01 9.55 -0.15
C ILE A 37 20.83 9.54 1.15
N ARG A 38 21.74 10.50 1.33
CA ARG A 38 22.53 10.62 2.57
C ARG A 38 21.64 10.84 3.80
N ARG A 39 20.60 11.68 3.68
CA ARG A 39 19.63 11.91 4.76
C ARG A 39 18.80 10.67 5.07
N ALA A 40 18.34 9.97 4.04
CA ALA A 40 17.57 8.74 4.19
C ALA A 40 18.39 7.65 4.90
N ASP A 41 19.67 7.51 4.55
CA ASP A 41 20.58 6.56 5.19
C ASP A 41 20.90 6.95 6.65
N ASP A 42 21.08 8.23 6.95
CA ASP A 42 21.22 8.71 8.33
C ASP A 42 19.97 8.47 9.17
N LEU A 43 18.80 8.85 8.65
CA LEU A 43 17.52 8.65 9.31
C LEU A 43 17.27 7.16 9.58
N ARG A 44 17.54 6.29 8.60
CA ARG A 44 17.44 4.84 8.75
C ARG A 44 18.31 4.31 9.89
N ARG A 45 19.59 4.73 9.96
CA ARG A 45 20.48 4.36 11.07
C ARG A 45 19.92 4.80 12.42
N ARG A 46 19.51 6.06 12.52
CA ARG A 46 18.96 6.61 13.77
C ARG A 46 17.67 5.91 14.20
N ILE A 47 16.78 5.55 13.27
CA ILE A 47 15.56 4.79 13.58
C ILE A 47 15.91 3.40 14.11
N ASN A 48 16.94 2.76 13.57
CA ASN A 48 17.39 1.44 14.04
C ASN A 48 18.03 1.46 15.44
N ASP A 49 18.37 2.65 15.97
CA ASP A 49 18.79 2.82 17.36
C ASP A 49 17.59 2.91 18.33
N ILE A 50 16.35 3.05 17.82
CA ILE A 50 15.13 3.11 18.64
C ILE A 50 14.64 1.69 18.95
N PRO A 51 14.58 1.27 20.22
CA PRO A 51 14.12 -0.07 20.58
C PRO A 51 12.69 -0.34 20.09
N GLY A 52 12.50 -1.49 19.43
CA GLY A 52 11.20 -1.94 18.93
C GLY A 52 10.85 -1.44 17.52
N LEU A 53 11.66 -0.56 16.93
CA LEU A 53 11.57 -0.18 15.52
C LEU A 53 12.69 -0.84 14.71
N TRP A 54 12.40 -1.10 13.44
CA TRP A 54 13.43 -1.49 12.47
C TRP A 54 13.09 -0.95 11.09
N ALA A 55 13.93 -0.06 10.57
CA ALA A 55 13.89 0.45 9.22
C ALA A 55 14.68 -0.46 8.27
N PHE A 56 14.04 -0.91 7.19
CA PHE A 56 14.63 -1.86 6.25
C PHE A 56 15.88 -1.29 5.59
N GLY A 57 17.00 -2.00 5.68
CA GLY A 57 18.24 -1.71 4.95
C GLY A 57 18.59 -2.76 3.90
N ALA A 58 19.79 -2.67 3.35
CA ALA A 58 20.28 -3.60 2.34
C ALA A 58 20.34 -5.05 2.85
N GLU A 59 20.42 -5.25 4.17
CA GLU A 59 20.33 -6.54 4.84
C GLU A 59 19.00 -7.26 4.64
N TYR A 60 17.94 -6.54 4.25
CA TYR A 60 16.66 -7.14 3.89
C TYR A 60 16.63 -7.69 2.46
N MET A 61 17.65 -7.40 1.64
CA MET A 61 17.75 -7.87 0.26
C MET A 61 18.34 -9.29 0.19
N GLY A 62 18.13 -10.00 -0.92
CA GLY A 62 18.77 -11.29 -1.20
C GLY A 62 17.83 -12.49 -1.37
N ALA A 63 16.51 -12.29 -1.27
CA ALA A 63 15.53 -13.29 -1.68
C ALA A 63 15.16 -13.16 -3.17
N PRO A 64 14.64 -14.21 -3.82
CA PRO A 64 14.14 -14.13 -5.20
C PRO A 64 13.16 -12.96 -5.38
N GLY A 65 13.41 -12.11 -6.37
CA GLY A 65 12.61 -10.91 -6.64
C GLY A 65 13.03 -9.64 -5.89
N MET A 66 14.02 -9.71 -4.99
CA MET A 66 14.58 -8.54 -4.29
C MET A 66 15.92 -8.14 -4.91
N ALA A 67 15.90 -7.22 -5.87
CA ALA A 67 17.10 -6.79 -6.62
C ALA A 67 17.92 -5.74 -5.86
N GLU A 68 17.30 -4.59 -5.55
CA GLU A 68 17.93 -3.49 -4.82
C GLU A 68 16.89 -2.75 -3.96
N LEU A 69 17.39 -2.08 -2.91
CA LEU A 69 16.58 -1.23 -2.05
C LEU A 69 16.56 0.20 -2.58
N ASP A 70 15.37 0.71 -2.88
CA ASP A 70 15.16 2.14 -3.09
C ASP A 70 15.30 2.90 -1.76
N ARG A 71 16.40 3.63 -1.60
CA ARG A 71 16.73 4.33 -0.35
C ARG A 71 15.73 5.41 0.02
N THR A 72 15.00 5.96 -0.96
CA THR A 72 14.00 7.03 -0.78
C THR A 72 12.68 6.51 -0.21
N LYS A 73 12.46 5.20 -0.24
CA LYS A 73 11.32 4.52 0.36
C LYS A 73 11.70 3.99 1.74
N LEU A 74 11.33 4.73 2.77
CA LEU A 74 11.66 4.39 4.15
C LEU A 74 10.55 3.53 4.75
N THR A 75 10.72 2.22 4.69
CA THR A 75 9.83 1.26 5.36
C THR A 75 10.33 0.97 6.76
N VAL A 76 9.46 1.17 7.76
CA VAL A 76 9.75 0.92 9.19
C VAL A 76 8.79 -0.13 9.73
N GLN A 77 9.34 -1.22 10.25
CA GLN A 77 8.60 -2.23 11.00
C GLN A 77 8.37 -1.76 12.44
N VAL A 78 7.14 -1.91 12.91
CA VAL A 78 6.68 -1.44 14.23
C VAL A 78 6.29 -2.58 15.19
N MET A 79 6.41 -3.82 14.73
CA MET A 79 6.00 -5.01 15.50
C MET A 79 6.73 -5.15 16.84
N GLY A 80 7.97 -4.66 16.93
CA GLY A 80 8.73 -4.66 18.18
C GLY A 80 8.13 -3.76 19.27
N LEU A 81 7.23 -2.83 18.91
CA LEU A 81 6.44 -2.03 19.84
C LEU A 81 5.13 -2.71 20.27
N GLY A 82 4.81 -3.90 19.73
CA GLY A 82 3.56 -4.60 20.02
C GLY A 82 2.32 -3.99 19.34
N MET A 83 2.51 -3.23 18.26
CA MET A 83 1.43 -2.63 17.47
C MET A 83 1.49 -3.06 16.00
N THR A 84 0.34 -2.95 15.32
CA THR A 84 0.26 -3.12 13.87
C THR A 84 0.71 -1.86 13.16
N GLY A 85 1.09 -1.96 11.88
CA GLY A 85 1.39 -0.78 11.06
C GLY A 85 0.20 0.17 10.95
N PHE A 86 -1.03 -0.35 10.87
CA PHE A 86 -2.26 0.47 10.90
C PHE A 86 -2.39 1.31 12.17
N ALA A 87 -2.14 0.71 13.35
CA ALA A 87 -2.19 1.44 14.61
C ALA A 87 -1.07 2.49 14.72
N ALA A 88 0.14 2.16 14.23
CA ALA A 88 1.24 3.12 14.15
C ALA A 88 0.93 4.30 13.23
N GLU A 89 0.28 4.05 12.09
CA GLU A 89 -0.16 5.08 11.16
C GLU A 89 -1.14 6.06 11.80
N GLU A 90 -2.13 5.55 12.53
CA GLU A 90 -3.09 6.40 13.25
C GLU A 90 -2.40 7.29 14.29
N GLU A 91 -1.43 6.75 15.02
CA GLU A 91 -0.67 7.51 16.03
C GLU A 91 0.23 8.57 15.39
N LEU A 92 0.96 8.21 14.34
CA LEU A 92 1.77 9.15 13.57
C LEU A 92 0.92 10.27 12.95
N ARG A 93 -0.29 9.93 12.48
CA ARG A 93 -1.25 10.91 11.94
C ARG A 93 -1.70 11.91 12.99
N ARG A 94 -1.90 11.50 14.25
CA ARG A 94 -2.19 12.42 15.37
C ARG A 94 -1.03 13.39 15.65
N GLN A 95 0.20 12.95 15.39
CA GLN A 95 1.40 13.78 15.47
C GLN A 95 1.66 14.60 14.19
N GLY A 96 0.73 14.57 13.23
CA GLY A 96 0.82 15.30 11.98
C GLY A 96 1.77 14.69 10.96
N ILE A 97 2.13 13.41 11.09
CA ILE A 97 2.93 12.67 10.10
C ILE A 97 1.99 11.80 9.27
N ALA A 98 1.97 12.01 7.95
CA ALA A 98 1.25 11.15 7.03
C ALA A 98 2.18 10.02 6.54
N CYS A 99 1.75 8.77 6.72
CA CYS A 99 2.39 7.63 6.06
C CYS A 99 1.82 7.48 4.65
N GLU A 100 2.64 7.02 3.72
CA GLU A 100 2.19 6.65 2.36
C GLU A 100 1.33 5.37 2.39
N LEU A 101 1.80 4.40 3.16
CA LEU A 101 1.22 3.07 3.27
C LEU A 101 1.45 2.54 4.69
N ALA A 102 0.50 1.78 5.19
CA ALA A 102 0.64 0.98 6.39
C ALA A 102 0.09 -0.42 6.13
N ASP A 103 0.82 -1.44 6.55
CA ASP A 103 0.39 -2.84 6.50
C ASP A 103 0.26 -3.43 7.91
N ALA A 104 0.05 -4.75 8.02
CA ALA A 104 -0.09 -5.41 9.32
C ALA A 104 1.12 -5.21 10.24
N ARG A 105 2.32 -4.92 9.71
CA ARG A 105 3.61 -4.90 10.41
C ARG A 105 4.42 -3.61 10.24
N ASN A 106 4.17 -2.85 9.17
CA ASN A 106 5.06 -1.80 8.70
C ASN A 106 4.30 -0.51 8.38
N VAL A 107 5.03 0.61 8.45
CA VAL A 107 4.65 1.89 7.85
C VAL A 107 5.70 2.28 6.80
N LEU A 108 5.27 2.96 5.74
CA LEU A 108 6.12 3.44 4.65
C LEU A 108 6.04 4.96 4.56
N PHE A 109 7.21 5.59 4.41
CA PHE A 109 7.34 7.01 4.08
C PHE A 109 8.04 7.17 2.74
N LEU A 110 7.57 8.12 1.94
CA LEU A 110 8.26 8.57 0.74
C LEU A 110 9.08 9.81 1.09
N LEU A 111 10.39 9.72 0.87
CA LEU A 111 11.28 10.87 0.96
C LEU A 111 11.55 11.38 -0.45
N SER A 112 11.45 12.69 -0.63
CA SER A 112 11.66 13.39 -1.89
C SER A 112 12.80 14.40 -1.75
N TYR A 113 13.26 14.95 -2.87
CA TYR A 113 14.29 15.99 -2.83
C TYR A 113 13.82 17.29 -2.16
N ALA A 114 12.51 17.44 -1.93
CA ALA A 114 11.94 18.55 -1.17
C ALA A 114 12.08 18.35 0.35
N ASP A 115 12.42 17.14 0.82
CA ASP A 115 12.55 16.84 2.24
C ASP A 115 13.96 17.21 2.76
N GLY A 116 13.99 18.18 3.66
CA GLY A 116 15.20 18.71 4.27
C GLY A 116 15.51 18.12 5.64
N ALA A 117 16.38 18.83 6.37
CA ALA A 117 16.73 18.47 7.74
C ALA A 117 15.53 18.57 8.70
N GLN A 118 14.64 19.54 8.45
CA GLN A 118 13.48 19.78 9.30
C GLN A 118 12.46 18.64 9.19
N GLU A 119 12.16 18.20 7.97
CA GLU A 119 11.18 17.14 7.68
C GLU A 119 11.67 15.80 8.24
N THR A 120 12.94 15.48 7.99
CA THR A 120 13.57 14.25 8.49
C THR A 120 13.65 14.21 10.02
N GLU A 121 13.96 15.35 10.67
CA GLU A 121 13.97 15.43 12.13
C GLU A 121 12.56 15.33 12.72
N ARG A 122 11.55 15.95 12.07
CA ARG A 122 10.16 15.84 12.51
C ARG A 122 9.66 14.39 12.46
N LEU A 123 9.99 13.67 11.39
CA LEU A 123 9.66 12.25 11.26
C LEU A 123 10.38 11.40 12.32
N TYR A 124 11.68 11.61 12.51
CA TYR A 124 12.45 10.92 13.56
C TYR A 124 11.86 11.16 14.96
N ALA A 125 11.56 12.42 15.29
CA ALA A 125 10.99 12.79 16.58
C ALA A 125 9.62 12.15 16.81
N ALA A 126 8.78 12.05 15.78
CA ALA A 126 7.48 11.41 15.87
C ALA A 126 7.59 9.89 16.09
N LEU A 127 8.48 9.22 15.34
CA LEU A 127 8.74 7.79 15.52
C LEU A 127 9.31 7.48 16.92
N ARG A 128 10.24 8.31 17.41
CA ARG A 128 10.77 8.21 18.77
C ARG A 128 9.69 8.41 19.82
N THR A 129 8.86 9.44 19.66
CA THR A 129 7.76 9.73 20.59
C THR A 129 6.77 8.57 20.62
N MET A 130 6.37 8.04 19.45
CA MET A 130 5.51 6.86 19.35
C MET A 130 6.14 5.64 20.05
N ALA A 131 7.44 5.40 19.85
CA ALA A 131 8.13 4.32 20.55
C ALA A 131 8.14 4.54 22.06
N GLU A 132 8.38 5.75 22.56
CA GLU A 132 8.42 6.06 24.00
C GLU A 132 7.05 5.97 24.68
N THR A 133 5.99 6.43 24.00
CA THR A 133 4.63 6.45 24.57
C THR A 133 3.91 5.12 24.44
N CYS A 134 4.32 4.27 23.48
CA CYS A 134 3.67 3.00 23.22
C CYS A 134 4.54 1.76 23.56
N ALA A 135 5.82 1.91 23.90
CA ALA A 135 6.66 0.82 24.39
C ALA A 135 6.17 0.26 25.74
N PRO A 136 6.44 -1.02 26.00
CA PRO A 136 5.42 -2.05 26.07
C PRO A 136 4.38 -1.78 27.19
N LEU A 137 3.33 -1.02 26.88
CA LEU A 137 2.06 -1.04 27.61
C LEU A 137 1.00 -1.93 26.96
N CYS A 138 1.32 -2.59 25.85
CA CYS A 138 0.44 -3.53 25.18
C CYS A 138 1.05 -4.94 25.18
N THR A 139 0.81 -5.69 26.26
CA THR A 139 0.69 -7.15 26.18
C THR A 139 -0.69 -7.51 25.59
N SER A 140 -1.03 -6.97 24.42
CA SER A 140 -2.17 -7.47 23.67
C SER A 140 -1.77 -8.79 23.04
N ARG A 141 -2.01 -9.85 23.80
CA ARG A 141 -2.38 -11.18 23.28
C ARG A 141 -3.27 -10.98 22.04
N GLY A 142 -2.73 -11.18 20.84
CA GLY A 142 -3.50 -11.00 19.60
C GLY A 142 -2.68 -10.85 18.32
N ALA A 143 -1.41 -10.45 18.39
CA ALA A 143 -0.51 -10.44 17.22
C ALA A 143 0.32 -11.73 17.09
N GLY A 144 -0.18 -12.85 17.64
CA GLY A 144 0.34 -14.15 17.26
C GLY A 144 -0.01 -14.34 15.80
N GLU A 145 0.99 -14.33 14.92
CA GLU A 145 0.83 -14.52 13.48
C GLU A 145 -0.41 -13.77 12.97
N ALA A 146 -0.33 -12.43 12.86
CA ALA A 146 -1.21 -11.77 11.90
C ALA A 146 -0.88 -12.42 10.56
N ALA A 147 -1.64 -13.47 10.22
CA ALA A 147 -1.27 -14.44 9.22
C ALA A 147 -0.98 -13.64 7.97
N LEU A 148 0.25 -13.74 7.48
CA LEU A 148 0.56 -13.32 6.14
C LEU A 148 -0.45 -14.06 5.29
N CYS A 149 -1.52 -13.37 4.89
CA CYS A 149 -2.55 -13.96 4.08
C CYS A 149 -1.83 -14.36 2.81
N THR A 150 -1.58 -15.65 2.65
CA THR A 150 -0.96 -16.18 1.44
C THR A 150 -1.87 -15.75 0.33
N LEU A 151 -1.34 -14.97 -0.63
CA LEU A 151 -2.11 -14.58 -1.80
C LEU A 151 -2.74 -15.85 -2.38
N PRO A 152 -4.06 -15.82 -2.68
CA PRO A 152 -4.70 -16.98 -3.28
C PRO A 152 -4.00 -17.29 -4.61
N PRO A 153 -4.10 -18.54 -5.09
CA PRO A 153 -3.70 -18.81 -6.46
C PRO A 153 -4.44 -17.85 -7.40
N LEU A 154 -3.81 -17.53 -8.54
CA LEU A 154 -4.45 -16.73 -9.58
C LEU A 154 -5.80 -17.37 -9.94
N PRO A 155 -6.91 -16.62 -9.85
CA PRO A 155 -8.22 -17.13 -10.23
C PRO A 155 -8.24 -17.60 -11.69
N GLU A 156 -9.12 -18.55 -12.00
CA GLU A 156 -9.41 -18.90 -13.39
C GLU A 156 -10.16 -17.74 -14.07
N THR A 157 -9.69 -17.30 -15.23
CA THR A 157 -10.36 -16.25 -15.99
C THR A 157 -11.33 -16.86 -17.01
N ALA A 158 -12.63 -16.73 -16.77
CA ALA A 158 -13.69 -17.27 -17.63
C ALA A 158 -14.05 -16.32 -18.79
N LEU A 159 -13.92 -15.01 -18.58
CA LEU A 159 -14.18 -13.97 -19.58
C LEU A 159 -13.02 -12.98 -19.61
N THR A 160 -12.79 -12.36 -20.75
CA THR A 160 -11.90 -11.19 -20.78
C THR A 160 -12.54 -10.04 -19.99
N PRO A 161 -11.73 -9.13 -19.39
CA PRO A 161 -12.27 -7.96 -18.70
C PRO A 161 -13.21 -7.11 -19.56
N ARG A 162 -12.98 -7.07 -20.88
CA ARG A 162 -13.85 -6.36 -21.83
C ARG A 162 -15.21 -7.03 -21.95
N GLU A 163 -15.25 -8.35 -22.09
CA GLU A 163 -16.52 -9.10 -22.17
C GLU A 163 -17.30 -8.99 -20.85
N ALA A 164 -16.61 -9.12 -19.72
CA ALA A 164 -17.21 -8.93 -18.40
C ALA A 164 -17.81 -7.53 -18.23
N TYR A 165 -17.14 -6.49 -18.73
CA TYR A 165 -17.62 -5.10 -18.66
C TYR A 165 -18.95 -4.87 -19.42
N PHE A 166 -19.16 -5.55 -20.55
CA PHE A 166 -20.37 -5.40 -21.37
C PHE A 166 -21.48 -6.41 -21.05
N ALA A 167 -21.21 -7.38 -20.19
CA ALA A 167 -22.19 -8.39 -19.80
C ALA A 167 -23.21 -7.85 -18.80
N ARG A 168 -24.36 -8.51 -18.71
CA ARG A 168 -25.36 -8.20 -17.69
C ARG A 168 -24.84 -8.66 -16.33
N THR A 169 -25.10 -7.87 -15.29
CA THR A 169 -24.63 -8.12 -13.94
C THR A 169 -25.78 -8.23 -12.95
N GLU A 170 -25.52 -8.90 -11.82
CA GLU A 170 -26.41 -8.95 -10.67
C GLU A 170 -25.59 -8.95 -9.37
N HIS A 171 -26.22 -8.53 -8.26
CA HIS A 171 -25.61 -8.63 -6.94
C HIS A 171 -26.03 -9.93 -6.28
N VAL A 172 -25.06 -10.69 -5.79
CA VAL A 172 -25.30 -11.91 -5.01
C VAL A 172 -24.66 -11.78 -3.65
N SER A 173 -25.22 -12.46 -2.65
CA SER A 173 -24.52 -12.60 -1.37
C SER A 173 -23.17 -13.30 -1.60
N VAL A 174 -22.15 -12.85 -0.88
CA VAL A 174 -20.79 -13.40 -0.93
C VAL A 174 -20.76 -14.92 -0.71
N THR A 175 -21.69 -15.45 0.09
CA THR A 175 -21.83 -16.90 0.36
C THR A 175 -22.31 -17.71 -0.86
N HIS A 176 -22.97 -17.06 -1.82
CA HIS A 176 -23.45 -17.67 -3.07
C HIS A 176 -22.59 -17.29 -4.29
N ALA A 177 -21.46 -16.63 -4.06
CA ALA A 177 -20.59 -16.15 -5.12
C ALA A 177 -19.67 -17.25 -5.70
N VAL A 178 -19.45 -18.35 -4.97
CA VAL A 178 -18.53 -19.42 -5.42
C VAL A 178 -19.02 -20.02 -6.74
N GLY A 179 -18.11 -20.10 -7.72
CA GLY A 179 -18.37 -20.56 -9.08
C GLY A 179 -19.04 -19.53 -9.98
N ARG A 180 -19.30 -18.30 -9.49
CA ARG A 180 -19.78 -17.18 -10.32
C ARG A 180 -18.60 -16.45 -10.94
N THR A 181 -18.83 -15.78 -12.06
CA THR A 181 -17.85 -14.89 -12.68
C THR A 181 -17.99 -13.48 -12.09
N ALA A 182 -16.90 -12.92 -11.58
CA ALA A 182 -16.85 -11.57 -11.04
C ALA A 182 -17.12 -10.53 -12.14
N ALA A 183 -17.86 -9.49 -11.78
CA ALA A 183 -18.12 -8.33 -12.64
C ALA A 183 -17.47 -7.04 -12.12
N GLU A 184 -16.76 -7.12 -11.00
CA GLU A 184 -16.10 -6.00 -10.34
C GLU A 184 -14.67 -6.36 -9.95
N THR A 185 -13.85 -5.34 -9.76
CA THR A 185 -12.48 -5.51 -9.26
C THR A 185 -12.52 -5.41 -7.73
N ILE A 186 -12.02 -6.42 -7.02
CA ILE A 186 -11.86 -6.36 -5.57
C ILE A 186 -10.38 -6.29 -5.23
N VAL A 187 -9.99 -5.18 -4.61
CA VAL A 187 -8.61 -4.89 -4.21
C VAL A 187 -8.58 -4.64 -2.71
N PHE A 188 -7.55 -5.12 -2.03
CA PHE A 188 -7.23 -4.69 -0.67
C PHE A 188 -6.03 -3.77 -0.67
N TYR A 189 -6.08 -2.72 0.14
CA TYR A 189 -4.98 -1.80 0.35
C TYR A 189 -4.51 -1.86 1.81
N PRO A 190 -3.24 -2.22 2.08
CA PRO A 190 -2.24 -2.80 1.16
C PRO A 190 -2.52 -4.27 0.79
N PRO A 191 -1.91 -4.86 -0.27
CA PRO A 191 -0.85 -4.30 -1.14
C PRO A 191 -1.34 -3.45 -2.32
N GLY A 192 -2.65 -3.31 -2.51
CA GLY A 192 -3.21 -2.62 -3.68
C GLY A 192 -3.25 -3.46 -4.96
N ILE A 193 -3.08 -4.78 -4.84
CA ILE A 193 -3.15 -5.72 -5.96
C ILE A 193 -4.55 -6.35 -6.00
N PRO A 194 -5.20 -6.43 -7.19
CA PRO A 194 -6.49 -7.10 -7.31
C PRO A 194 -6.43 -8.55 -6.84
N VAL A 195 -7.37 -8.90 -5.95
CA VAL A 195 -7.66 -10.30 -5.59
C VAL A 195 -8.65 -10.91 -6.59
N LEU A 196 -9.53 -10.07 -7.14
CA LEU A 196 -10.44 -10.40 -8.23
C LEU A 196 -10.45 -9.29 -9.27
N ALA A 197 -10.50 -9.66 -10.54
CA ALA A 197 -10.79 -8.78 -11.66
C ALA A 197 -12.09 -9.22 -12.37
N PRO A 198 -12.75 -8.31 -13.11
CA PRO A 198 -13.90 -8.67 -13.94
C PRO A 198 -13.54 -9.78 -14.93
N GLY A 199 -14.33 -10.84 -14.94
CA GLY A 199 -14.11 -12.03 -15.76
C GLY A 199 -13.48 -13.21 -15.02
N ASP A 200 -12.96 -13.01 -13.81
CA ASP A 200 -12.44 -14.08 -12.98
C ASP A 200 -13.56 -14.92 -12.36
N VAL A 201 -13.34 -16.23 -12.23
CA VAL A 201 -14.22 -17.14 -11.49
C VAL A 201 -13.92 -17.02 -10.01
N ILE A 202 -14.93 -16.72 -9.23
CA ILE A 202 -14.83 -16.62 -7.77
C ILE A 202 -14.77 -18.04 -7.21
N ASP A 203 -13.58 -18.49 -6.80
CA ASP A 203 -13.42 -19.77 -6.12
C ASP A 203 -13.49 -19.63 -4.58
N ALA A 204 -13.50 -20.76 -3.88
CA ALA A 204 -13.56 -20.76 -2.43
C ALA A 204 -12.28 -20.22 -1.77
N ALA A 205 -11.12 -20.28 -2.44
CA ALA A 205 -9.86 -19.81 -1.89
C ALA A 205 -9.79 -18.28 -1.89
N THR A 206 -10.19 -17.68 -3.00
CA THR A 206 -10.42 -16.25 -3.18
C THR A 206 -11.37 -15.74 -2.12
N LEU A 207 -12.53 -16.37 -1.92
CA LEU A 207 -13.50 -15.93 -0.92
C LEU A 207 -12.93 -15.92 0.51
N ARG A 208 -12.17 -16.96 0.88
CA ARG A 208 -11.48 -17.03 2.17
C ARG A 208 -10.46 -15.90 2.30
N CYS A 209 -9.68 -15.62 1.26
CA CYS A 209 -8.74 -14.50 1.26
C CYS A 209 -9.47 -13.16 1.48
N LEU A 210 -10.58 -12.91 0.78
CA LEU A 210 -11.37 -11.69 0.96
C LEU A 210 -11.82 -11.52 2.42
N GLN A 211 -12.33 -12.59 3.04
CA GLN A 211 -12.79 -12.59 4.43
C GLN A 211 -11.63 -12.35 5.42
N THR A 212 -10.49 -13.00 5.23
CA THR A 212 -9.30 -12.80 6.07
C THR A 212 -8.78 -11.38 5.98
N MET A 213 -8.69 -10.81 4.76
CA MET A 213 -8.23 -9.44 4.56
C MET A 213 -9.19 -8.41 5.20
N ARG A 214 -10.51 -8.63 5.12
CA ARG A 214 -11.50 -7.83 5.86
C ARG A 214 -11.29 -7.93 7.36
N ALA A 215 -11.07 -9.13 7.89
CA ALA A 215 -10.93 -9.37 9.33
C ALA A 215 -9.69 -8.71 9.95
N ILE A 216 -8.59 -8.59 9.20
CA ILE A 216 -7.38 -7.87 9.64
C ILE A 216 -7.49 -6.34 9.46
N GLY A 217 -8.64 -5.84 8.98
CA GLY A 217 -8.89 -4.41 8.81
C GLY A 217 -8.30 -3.81 7.52
N ALA A 218 -7.90 -4.62 6.54
CA ALA A 218 -7.41 -4.10 5.27
C ALA A 218 -8.53 -3.36 4.52
N ARG A 219 -8.21 -2.21 3.94
CA ARG A 219 -9.20 -1.38 3.26
C ARG A 219 -9.61 -2.00 1.93
N VAL A 220 -10.90 -2.26 1.75
CA VAL A 220 -11.49 -2.72 0.49
C VAL A 220 -11.59 -1.55 -0.50
N VAL A 221 -11.16 -1.76 -1.74
CA VAL A 221 -11.25 -0.78 -2.85
C VAL A 221 -11.79 -1.48 -4.09
N GLY A 222 -12.67 -0.79 -4.84
CA GLY A 222 -13.21 -1.26 -6.12
C GLY A 222 -14.50 -2.08 -6.03
N ALA A 223 -14.75 -2.74 -4.89
CA ALA A 223 -16.01 -3.46 -4.65
C ALA A 223 -17.20 -2.49 -4.58
N ALA A 224 -18.32 -2.85 -5.19
CA ALA A 224 -19.57 -2.09 -5.07
C ALA A 224 -20.09 -2.05 -3.62
N ASP A 225 -19.84 -3.12 -2.87
CA ASP A 225 -20.12 -3.22 -1.44
C ASP A 225 -18.81 -3.40 -0.67
N ALA A 226 -18.35 -2.33 -0.02
CA ALA A 226 -17.10 -2.33 0.76
C ALA A 226 -17.16 -3.24 2.00
N SER A 227 -18.37 -3.64 2.45
CA SER A 227 -18.51 -4.64 3.51
C SER A 227 -18.21 -6.05 3.01
N LEU A 228 -18.26 -6.29 1.70
CA LEU A 228 -18.15 -7.63 1.08
C LEU A 228 -19.23 -8.61 1.57
N ASP A 229 -20.40 -8.10 1.98
CA ASP A 229 -21.57 -8.95 2.27
C ASP A 229 -22.25 -9.38 0.95
N THR A 230 -22.14 -8.54 -0.08
CA THR A 230 -22.52 -8.82 -1.46
C THR A 230 -21.36 -8.59 -2.44
N VAL A 231 -21.43 -9.25 -3.59
CA VAL A 231 -20.49 -9.06 -4.71
C VAL A 231 -21.25 -8.97 -6.03
N THR A 232 -20.71 -8.19 -6.96
CA THR A 232 -21.27 -8.04 -8.31
C THR A 232 -20.72 -9.14 -9.22
N VAL A 233 -21.62 -9.94 -9.79
CA VAL A 233 -21.28 -11.06 -10.67
C VAL A 233 -21.99 -10.96 -12.02
N ILE A 234 -21.48 -11.68 -13.00
CA ILE A 234 -22.16 -11.86 -14.29
C ILE A 234 -23.48 -12.61 -14.04
N ALA A 235 -24.57 -12.04 -14.55
CA ALA A 235 -25.91 -12.60 -14.43
C ALA A 235 -25.98 -13.92 -15.21
N LYS A 236 -26.66 -14.92 -14.64
CA LYS A 236 -27.00 -16.13 -15.41
C LYS A 236 -28.09 -15.75 -16.42
N GLY A 237 -27.86 -16.09 -17.69
CA GLY A 237 -28.84 -15.90 -18.76
C GLY A 237 -30.14 -16.64 -18.52
#